data_AF-A0A2N1VBW1-F1
#
_entry.id   AF-A0A2N1VBW1-F1
#
_cell.length_a   1.000
_cell.length_b   1.000
_cell.length_c   1.000
_cell.angle_alpha   90.00
_cell.angle_beta   90.00
_cell.angle_gamma   90.00
#
_symmetry.space_group_name_H-M   'P 1'
#
loop_
_entity.id
_entity.type
_entity.pdbx_description
1 polymer ?
#
loop_
_entity_poly.entity_id
_entity_poly.type
_entity_poly.pdbx_seq_one_letter_code
_entity_poly.pdbx_strand_id
1 'polypeptide(L)'
;MNKKILLFTSILIVGLFFVFMAQQNKNEKMEELSRKKEQKREDFIASSKQMFLMLRDPAVNEIPRNIYTNERLFVESFPLRMLKGQALPWVERGPNNTSGRVRGLAIDVRTNADPNITIITGGVSGGLWKSTNNGNSWSKTTNNSQLHSVTTIVQDTRAGKQDIWYAGSGEQLGNSASGNGGASYLGDGVFKSTDNGNTWTALASTQANNPGSWSSDWQYVWRLAIDRNNSAQDVVYAATTGGVYRSQNGGTTWTLILPAGVNSAVPLDIATANDGTLYVASGSVGGAGNTIKGIRKSTDGGNTFTNVTPVEMPENYGRMVFSIAPSNQNVLYFLVQGVTG
;
A
#
# COMPACT_ATOMS: atom_id res chain seq x y z
N MET A 1 71.29 4.28 21.51
CA MET A 1 69.89 4.51 21.08
C MET A 1 68.96 3.84 22.10
N ASN A 2 67.97 4.56 22.63
CA ASN A 2 67.25 4.16 23.84
C ASN A 2 66.21 3.06 23.54
N LYS A 3 66.34 1.87 24.14
CA LYS A 3 65.50 0.67 23.84
C LYS A 3 63.99 0.92 23.91
N LYS A 4 63.54 1.87 24.74
CA LYS A 4 62.13 2.27 24.87
C LYS A 4 61.58 3.00 23.63
N ILE A 5 62.41 3.79 22.94
CA ILE A 5 62.00 4.53 21.73
C ILE A 5 61.84 3.54 20.57
N LEU A 6 62.77 2.60 20.43
CA LEU A 6 62.73 1.51 19.43
C LEU A 6 61.47 0.63 19.59
N LEU A 7 61.13 0.26 20.82
CA LEU A 7 59.94 -0.55 21.10
C LEU A 7 58.64 0.21 20.76
N PHE A 8 58.57 1.50 21.08
CA PHE A 8 57.40 2.34 20.79
C PHE A 8 57.22 2.55 19.28
N THR A 9 58.31 2.80 18.54
CA THR A 9 58.26 2.89 17.07
C THR A 9 57.85 1.57 16.42
N SER A 10 58.31 0.43 16.92
CA SER A 10 57.88 -0.88 16.40
C SER A 10 56.40 -1.14 16.66
N ILE A 11 55.87 -0.83 17.85
CA ILE A 11 54.44 -0.98 18.16
C ILE A 11 53.59 -0.05 17.28
N LEU A 12 54.03 1.19 17.05
CA LEU A 12 53.33 2.14 16.18
C LEU A 12 53.29 1.65 14.72
N ILE A 13 54.41 1.13 14.20
CA ILE A 13 54.49 0.59 12.83
C ILE A 13 53.59 -0.63 12.68
N VAL A 14 53.59 -1.53 13.66
CA VAL A 14 52.69 -2.71 13.65
C VAL A 14 51.23 -2.28 13.74
N GLY A 15 50.89 -1.30 14.59
CA GLY A 15 49.54 -0.74 14.69
C GLY A 15 49.07 -0.08 13.38
N LEU A 16 49.94 0.72 12.74
CA LEU A 16 49.66 1.33 11.44
C LEU A 16 49.50 0.27 10.34
N PHE A 17 50.29 -0.80 10.38
CA PHE A 17 50.16 -1.92 9.46
C PHE A 17 48.80 -2.64 9.61
N PHE A 18 48.35 -2.89 10.83
CA PHE A 18 47.02 -3.49 11.07
C PHE A 18 45.87 -2.56 10.66
N VAL A 19 45.99 -1.25 10.89
CA VAL A 19 45.01 -0.26 10.40
C VAL A 19 44.97 -0.25 8.87
N PHE A 20 46.12 -0.27 8.20
CA PHE A 20 46.21 -0.34 6.75
C PHE A 20 45.58 -1.63 6.20
N MET A 21 45.88 -2.79 6.78
CA MET A 21 45.28 -4.07 6.41
C MET A 21 43.76 -4.10 6.63
N ALA A 22 43.27 -3.51 7.72
CA ALA A 22 41.83 -3.39 7.98
C ALA A 22 41.13 -2.47 6.96
N GLN A 23 41.79 -1.37 6.58
CA GLN A 23 41.32 -0.44 5.55
C GLN A 23 41.25 -1.13 4.18
N GLN A 24 42.29 -1.91 3.82
CA GLN A 24 42.35 -2.65 2.56
C GLN A 24 41.25 -3.72 2.49
N ASN A 25 41.08 -4.53 3.53
CA ASN A 25 40.00 -5.52 3.61
C ASN A 25 38.60 -4.89 3.51
N LYS A 26 38.40 -3.71 4.09
CA LYS A 26 37.14 -2.97 3.98
C LYS A 26 36.90 -2.49 2.56
N ASN A 27 37.92 -1.97 1.88
CA ASN A 27 37.82 -1.52 0.50
C ASN A 27 37.50 -2.68 -0.45
N GLU A 28 38.19 -3.83 -0.31
CA GLU A 28 37.94 -5.03 -1.12
C GLU A 28 36.51 -5.55 -0.95
N LYS A 29 35.98 -5.59 0.28
CA LYS A 29 34.58 -5.94 0.55
C LYS A 29 33.58 -4.95 -0.07
N MET A 30 33.87 -3.66 -0.03
CA MET A 30 33.02 -2.64 -0.64
C MET A 30 33.00 -2.76 -2.16
N GLU A 31 34.14 -3.09 -2.77
CA GLU A 31 34.27 -3.31 -4.20
C GLU A 31 33.61 -4.63 -4.65
N GLU A 32 33.68 -5.68 -3.84
CA GLU A 32 32.91 -6.91 -4.09
C GLU A 32 31.39 -6.66 -4.02
N LEU A 33 30.95 -5.87 -3.03
CA LEU A 33 29.54 -5.50 -2.88
C LEU A 33 29.04 -4.64 -4.04
N SER A 34 29.86 -3.70 -4.54
CA SER A 34 29.51 -2.88 -5.69
C SER A 34 29.40 -3.73 -6.96
N ARG A 35 30.36 -4.64 -7.21
CA ARG A 35 30.31 -5.60 -8.32
C ARG A 35 29.07 -6.49 -8.27
N LYS A 36 28.72 -7.04 -7.09
CA LYS A 36 27.51 -7.86 -6.92
C LYS A 36 26.21 -7.07 -7.17
N LYS A 37 26.17 -5.80 -6.77
CA LYS A 37 25.02 -4.92 -7.05
C LYS A 37 24.90 -4.63 -8.55
N GLU A 38 26.01 -4.35 -9.21
CA GLU A 38 26.03 -4.09 -10.65
C GLU A 38 25.59 -5.33 -11.45
N GLN A 39 26.12 -6.51 -11.10
CA GLN A 39 25.72 -7.77 -11.73
C GLN A 39 24.21 -8.02 -11.58
N LYS A 40 23.65 -7.85 -10.37
CA LYS A 40 22.20 -8.01 -10.15
C LYS A 40 21.37 -7.03 -10.98
N ARG A 41 21.86 -5.80 -11.16
CA ARG A 41 21.20 -4.77 -11.98
C ARG A 41 21.21 -5.20 -13.45
N GLU A 42 22.35 -5.65 -13.97
CA GLU A 42 22.47 -6.14 -15.34
C GLU A 42 21.61 -7.39 -15.58
N ASP A 43 21.61 -8.35 -14.66
CA ASP A 43 20.75 -9.55 -14.72
C ASP A 43 19.26 -9.16 -14.76
N PHE A 44 18.85 -8.18 -13.94
CA PHE A 44 17.47 -7.66 -13.93
C PHE A 44 17.11 -6.97 -15.25
N ILE A 45 18.01 -6.14 -15.78
CA ILE A 45 17.81 -5.46 -17.08
C ILE A 45 17.70 -6.51 -18.19
N ALA A 46 18.57 -7.52 -18.19
CA ALA A 46 18.55 -8.60 -19.15
C ALA A 46 17.23 -9.41 -19.06
N SER A 47 16.79 -9.78 -17.86
CA SER A 47 15.53 -10.51 -17.68
C SER A 47 14.31 -9.66 -18.07
N SER A 48 14.31 -8.37 -17.71
CA SER A 48 13.22 -7.45 -18.08
C SER A 48 13.16 -7.23 -19.59
N LYS A 49 14.31 -7.10 -20.25
CA LYS A 49 14.40 -6.99 -21.71
C LYS A 49 13.93 -8.26 -22.38
N GLN A 50 14.35 -9.43 -21.89
CA GLN A 50 13.90 -10.72 -22.42
C GLN A 50 12.38 -10.87 -22.31
N MET A 51 11.81 -10.58 -21.14
CA MET A 51 10.37 -10.66 -20.92
C MET A 51 9.59 -9.67 -21.80
N PHE A 52 10.09 -8.44 -21.95
CA PHE A 52 9.53 -7.47 -22.88
C PHE A 52 9.58 -7.95 -24.33
N LEU A 53 10.71 -8.51 -24.79
CA LEU A 53 10.85 -9.06 -26.14
C LEU A 53 9.91 -10.25 -26.39
N MET A 54 9.61 -11.05 -25.36
CA MET A 54 8.69 -12.18 -25.44
C MET A 54 7.22 -11.76 -25.52
N LEU A 55 6.84 -10.67 -24.83
CA LEU A 55 5.44 -10.25 -24.66
C LEU A 55 5.03 -9.08 -25.55
N ARG A 56 5.99 -8.36 -26.16
CA ARG A 56 5.69 -7.24 -27.05
C ARG A 56 5.11 -7.73 -28.37
N ASP A 57 4.18 -6.95 -28.92
CA ASP A 57 3.80 -7.06 -30.32
C ASP A 57 4.96 -6.50 -31.18
N PRO A 58 5.53 -7.30 -32.10
CA PRO A 58 6.65 -6.88 -32.93
C PRO A 58 6.30 -5.74 -33.91
N ALA A 59 5.03 -5.50 -34.21
CA ALA A 59 4.60 -4.43 -35.11
C ALA A 59 4.56 -3.06 -34.42
N VAL A 60 4.16 -3.00 -33.14
CA VAL A 60 4.02 -1.74 -32.39
C VAL A 60 5.08 -1.54 -31.31
N ASN A 61 5.94 -2.54 -31.08
CA ASN A 61 7.02 -2.52 -30.09
C ASN A 61 6.54 -2.19 -28.66
N GLU A 62 5.34 -2.64 -28.32
CA GLU A 62 4.74 -2.49 -27.00
C GLU A 62 4.09 -3.81 -26.60
N ILE A 63 4.01 -4.10 -25.31
CA ILE A 63 3.19 -5.21 -24.82
C ILE A 63 1.73 -4.80 -25.03
N PRO A 64 0.91 -5.56 -25.79
CA PRO A 64 -0.47 -5.19 -26.05
C PRO A 64 -1.25 -4.92 -24.76
N ARG A 65 -2.05 -3.85 -24.76
CA ARG A 65 -2.92 -3.55 -23.62
C ARG A 65 -3.90 -4.70 -23.40
N ASN A 66 -4.14 -5.02 -22.14
CA ASN A 66 -4.99 -6.15 -21.74
C ASN A 66 -4.54 -7.49 -22.34
N ILE A 67 -3.23 -7.69 -22.60
CA ILE A 67 -2.71 -8.93 -23.19
C ILE A 67 -3.22 -10.18 -22.48
N TYR A 68 -3.33 -10.17 -21.15
CA TYR A 68 -3.92 -11.28 -20.39
C TYR A 68 -5.38 -11.56 -20.76
N THR A 69 -6.21 -10.52 -20.91
CA THR A 69 -7.60 -10.67 -21.35
C THR A 69 -7.67 -11.14 -22.80
N ASN A 70 -6.81 -10.60 -23.67
CA ASN A 70 -6.77 -11.00 -25.08
C ASN A 70 -6.28 -12.45 -25.24
N GLU A 71 -5.27 -12.86 -24.49
CA GLU A 71 -4.80 -14.25 -24.39
C GLU A 71 -5.93 -15.14 -23.88
N ARG A 72 -6.66 -14.71 -22.85
CA ARG A 72 -7.81 -15.47 -22.35
C ARG A 72 -8.90 -15.62 -23.39
N LEU A 73 -9.30 -14.54 -24.06
CA LEU A 73 -10.31 -14.57 -25.14
C LEU A 73 -9.84 -15.43 -26.32
N PHE A 74 -8.56 -15.37 -26.66
CA PHE A 74 -7.94 -16.20 -27.68
C PHE A 74 -7.96 -17.69 -27.27
N VAL A 75 -7.56 -18.01 -26.04
CA VAL A 75 -7.64 -19.37 -25.49
C VAL A 75 -9.09 -19.88 -25.45
N GLU A 76 -10.03 -19.05 -25.02
CA GLU A 76 -11.48 -19.35 -25.00
C GLU A 76 -12.06 -19.54 -26.42
N SER A 77 -11.45 -18.94 -27.44
CA SER A 77 -11.85 -19.12 -28.85
C SER A 77 -11.42 -20.47 -29.44
N PHE A 78 -10.45 -21.16 -28.84
CA PHE A 78 -10.14 -22.52 -29.25
C PHE A 78 -11.28 -23.45 -28.85
N PRO A 79 -11.71 -24.37 -29.73
CA PRO A 79 -12.61 -25.43 -29.32
C PRO A 79 -11.91 -26.24 -28.24
N LEU A 80 -12.30 -26.01 -26.98
CA LEU A 80 -11.80 -26.76 -25.86
C LEU A 80 -12.13 -28.22 -26.13
N ARG A 81 -11.14 -28.99 -26.58
CA ARG A 81 -11.17 -30.44 -26.43
C ARG A 81 -11.16 -30.61 -24.92
N MET A 82 -12.35 -30.75 -24.33
CA MET A 82 -12.55 -31.16 -22.96
C MET A 82 -11.88 -32.52 -22.83
N LEU A 83 -10.56 -32.52 -22.64
CA LEU A 83 -9.91 -33.60 -21.96
C LEU A 83 -10.74 -33.74 -20.69
N LYS A 84 -11.34 -34.92 -20.48
CA LYS A 84 -11.84 -35.33 -19.17
C LYS A 84 -10.63 -35.44 -18.24
N GLY A 85 -9.92 -34.34 -18.03
CA GLY A 85 -8.84 -34.20 -17.11
C GLY A 85 -9.49 -34.07 -15.76
N GLN A 86 -9.17 -34.99 -14.86
CA GLN A 86 -9.42 -34.79 -13.44
C GLN A 86 -8.93 -33.38 -13.07
N ALA A 87 -9.70 -32.67 -12.25
CA ALA A 87 -9.24 -31.41 -11.68
C ALA A 87 -7.85 -31.64 -11.08
N LEU A 88 -6.84 -30.97 -11.64
CA LEU A 88 -5.48 -31.08 -11.12
C LEU A 88 -5.46 -30.37 -9.76
N PRO A 89 -5.01 -31.04 -8.68
CA PRO A 89 -4.88 -30.38 -7.39
C PRO A 89 -3.72 -29.40 -7.46
N TRP A 90 -4.02 -28.13 -7.66
CA TRP A 90 -3.03 -27.06 -7.50
C TRP A 90 -2.71 -26.95 -6.00
N VAL A 91 -1.46 -27.27 -5.66
CA VAL A 91 -0.94 -27.13 -4.30
C VAL A 91 0.05 -25.98 -4.30
N GLU A 92 -0.22 -24.97 -3.48
CA GLU A 92 0.73 -23.89 -3.24
C GLU A 92 2.04 -24.46 -2.69
N ARG A 93 3.18 -24.11 -3.31
CA ARG A 93 4.51 -24.57 -2.86
C ARG A 93 5.25 -23.53 -2.01
N GLY A 94 4.57 -22.46 -1.63
CA GLY A 94 5.10 -21.35 -0.86
C GLY A 94 5.72 -20.23 -1.70
N PRO A 95 6.46 -19.30 -1.07
CA PRO A 95 6.89 -19.35 0.34
C PRO A 95 5.72 -19.21 1.31
N ASN A 96 5.60 -20.15 2.25
CA ASN A 96 4.55 -20.18 3.28
C ASN A 96 4.89 -19.37 4.55
N ASN A 97 6.10 -18.81 4.61
CA ASN A 97 6.64 -18.13 5.79
C ASN A 97 7.16 -16.71 5.51
N THR A 98 7.11 -16.26 4.25
CA THR A 98 7.61 -14.95 3.85
C THR A 98 6.47 -14.16 3.22
N SER A 99 5.91 -13.22 3.97
CA SER A 99 4.90 -12.31 3.43
C SER A 99 5.56 -11.22 2.57
N GLY A 100 4.86 -10.78 1.52
CA GLY A 100 5.19 -9.53 0.83
C GLY A 100 4.85 -8.29 1.67
N ARG A 101 4.92 -7.11 1.05
CA ARG A 101 4.54 -5.84 1.71
C ARG A 101 3.03 -5.80 1.96
N VAL A 102 2.65 -5.61 3.22
CA VAL A 102 1.27 -5.48 3.69
C VAL A 102 1.00 -4.03 4.09
N ARG A 103 -0.16 -3.48 3.70
CA ARG A 103 -0.67 -2.18 4.19
C ARG A 103 -2.06 -2.26 4.78
N GLY A 104 -2.93 -3.12 4.22
CA GLY A 104 -4.25 -3.35 4.76
C GLY A 104 -4.20 -4.41 5.84
N LEU A 105 -4.62 -4.09 7.06
CA LEU A 105 -4.83 -5.06 8.13
C LEU A 105 -5.98 -4.57 9.00
N ALA A 106 -6.91 -5.46 9.30
CA ALA A 106 -7.97 -5.20 10.27
C ALA A 106 -8.41 -6.51 10.93
N ILE A 107 -8.82 -6.40 12.19
CA ILE A 107 -9.30 -7.50 13.02
C ILE A 107 -10.82 -7.38 13.11
N ASP A 108 -11.53 -8.49 12.94
CA ASP A 108 -12.98 -8.51 13.12
C ASP A 108 -13.32 -8.18 14.57
N VAL A 109 -14.02 -7.06 14.77
CA VAL A 109 -14.37 -6.53 16.09
C VAL A 109 -15.14 -7.54 16.95
N ARG A 110 -15.86 -8.48 16.32
CA ARG A 110 -16.63 -9.52 17.03
C ARG A 110 -15.74 -10.54 17.72
N THR A 111 -14.53 -10.74 17.20
CA THR A 111 -13.60 -11.77 17.66
C THR A 111 -12.38 -11.21 18.37
N ASN A 112 -12.28 -9.89 18.58
CA ASN A 112 -11.05 -9.26 19.08
C ASN A 112 -10.67 -9.66 20.52
N ALA A 113 -11.60 -10.26 21.27
CA ALA A 113 -11.35 -10.82 22.60
C ALA A 113 -11.18 -12.36 22.58
N ASP A 114 -11.35 -13.01 21.43
CA ASP A 114 -11.29 -14.46 21.31
C ASP A 114 -9.83 -14.93 21.15
N PRO A 115 -9.49 -16.16 21.59
CA PRO A 115 -8.19 -16.76 21.29
C PRO A 115 -7.98 -17.02 19.78
N ASN A 116 -9.07 -17.12 19.02
CA ASN A 116 -9.08 -17.36 17.57
C ASN A 116 -9.57 -16.11 16.82
N ILE A 117 -8.84 -15.00 16.97
CA ILE A 117 -9.22 -13.75 16.29
C ILE A 117 -9.28 -13.94 14.78
N THR A 118 -10.27 -13.31 14.15
CA THR A 118 -10.37 -13.21 12.70
C THR A 118 -9.61 -11.97 12.22
N ILE A 119 -8.67 -12.17 11.30
CA ILE A 119 -7.82 -11.12 10.74
C ILE A 119 -8.02 -11.12 9.23
N ILE A 120 -8.22 -9.93 8.65
CA ILE A 120 -8.20 -9.72 7.20
C ILE A 120 -7.02 -8.81 6.87
N THR A 121 -6.21 -9.23 5.91
CA THR A 121 -5.02 -8.51 5.47
C THR A 121 -4.97 -8.35 3.96
N GLY A 122 -4.27 -7.32 3.51
CA GLY A 122 -4.16 -6.91 2.12
C GLY A 122 -2.71 -6.63 1.76
N GLY A 123 -2.20 -7.42 0.81
CA GLY A 123 -0.88 -7.20 0.23
C GLY A 123 -0.92 -6.13 -0.85
N VAL A 124 0.13 -5.31 -0.93
CA VAL A 124 0.28 -4.26 -1.97
C VAL A 124 0.36 -4.85 -3.39
N SER A 125 0.66 -6.15 -3.51
CA SER A 125 0.64 -6.92 -4.76
C SER A 125 0.16 -8.36 -4.55
N GLY A 126 -0.50 -8.65 -3.42
CA GLY A 126 -0.79 -10.01 -2.95
C GLY A 126 -2.26 -10.37 -2.84
N GLY A 127 -3.16 -9.39 -2.98
CA GLY A 127 -4.61 -9.58 -2.82
C GLY A 127 -5.05 -9.57 -1.36
N LEU A 128 -6.29 -9.99 -1.13
CA LEU A 128 -6.90 -10.07 0.20
C LEU A 128 -6.79 -11.49 0.75
N TRP A 129 -6.52 -11.58 2.04
CA TRP A 129 -6.33 -12.82 2.78
C TRP A 129 -7.06 -12.75 4.11
N LYS A 130 -7.58 -13.88 4.55
CA LYS A 130 -8.29 -14.03 5.81
C LYS A 130 -7.70 -15.16 6.65
N SER A 131 -7.54 -14.90 7.93
CA SER A 131 -7.27 -15.89 8.96
C SER A 131 -8.41 -15.89 9.97
N THR A 132 -8.78 -17.05 10.49
CA THR A 132 -9.80 -17.23 11.55
C THR A 132 -9.22 -17.93 12.78
N ASN A 133 -7.90 -18.00 12.87
CA ASN A 133 -7.17 -18.73 13.90
C ASN A 133 -5.93 -17.95 14.36
N ASN A 134 -6.08 -16.65 14.59
CA ASN A 134 -5.03 -15.78 15.10
C ASN A 134 -3.76 -15.75 14.22
N GLY A 135 -3.95 -15.80 12.89
CA GLY A 135 -2.85 -15.72 11.92
C GLY A 135 -2.05 -17.01 11.73
N ASN A 136 -2.45 -18.14 12.34
CA ASN A 136 -1.77 -19.43 12.18
C ASN A 136 -1.89 -19.99 10.76
N SER A 137 -3.01 -19.74 10.09
CA SER A 137 -3.20 -20.07 8.66
C SER A 137 -4.04 -19.00 7.96
N TRP A 138 -3.85 -18.89 6.64
CA TRP A 138 -4.46 -17.87 5.80
C TRP A 138 -5.09 -18.47 4.54
N SER A 139 -6.23 -17.93 4.13
CA SER A 139 -6.88 -18.23 2.86
C SER A 139 -6.97 -16.95 2.04
N LYS A 140 -6.57 -17.01 0.76
CA LYS A 140 -6.77 -15.89 -0.17
C LYS A 140 -8.26 -15.77 -0.50
N THR A 141 -8.81 -14.56 -0.41
CA THR A 141 -10.24 -14.27 -0.58
C THR A 141 -10.53 -13.45 -1.84
N THR A 142 -9.50 -12.90 -2.49
CA THR A 142 -9.59 -12.42 -3.88
C THR A 142 -9.36 -13.55 -4.86
N ASN A 143 -10.15 -13.59 -5.93
CA ASN A 143 -9.95 -14.52 -7.03
C ASN A 143 -8.81 -14.06 -7.96
N ASN A 144 -8.45 -14.90 -8.94
CA ASN A 144 -7.32 -14.64 -9.85
C ASN A 144 -7.58 -13.53 -10.88
N SER A 145 -8.84 -13.18 -11.16
CA SER A 145 -9.17 -12.11 -12.12
C SER A 145 -9.27 -10.73 -11.47
N GLN A 146 -9.32 -10.66 -10.14
CA GLN A 146 -9.31 -9.41 -9.39
C GLN A 146 -7.89 -8.83 -9.27
N LEU A 147 -7.82 -7.50 -9.18
CA LEU A 147 -6.56 -6.84 -8.87
C LEU A 147 -6.13 -7.10 -7.43
N HIS A 148 -4.83 -7.31 -7.27
CA HIS A 148 -4.22 -7.72 -6.00
C HIS A 148 -3.46 -6.58 -5.30
N SER A 149 -3.64 -5.34 -5.75
CA SER A 149 -2.96 -4.16 -5.22
C SER A 149 -3.73 -3.51 -4.07
N VAL A 150 -3.68 -4.08 -2.87
CA VAL A 150 -4.50 -3.62 -1.73
C VAL A 150 -3.70 -2.71 -0.79
N THR A 151 -4.31 -1.60 -0.37
CA THR A 151 -3.64 -0.55 0.45
C THR A 151 -4.35 -0.23 1.75
N THR A 152 -5.63 -0.55 1.87
CA THR A 152 -6.44 -0.25 3.05
C THR A 152 -7.60 -1.22 3.17
N ILE A 153 -7.98 -1.55 4.40
CA ILE A 153 -9.12 -2.42 4.72
C ILE A 153 -9.82 -1.82 5.94
N VAL A 154 -11.15 -1.75 5.92
CA VAL A 154 -11.96 -1.28 7.05
C VAL A 154 -13.23 -2.12 7.19
N GLN A 155 -13.55 -2.49 8.43
CA GLN A 155 -14.81 -3.13 8.80
C GLN A 155 -15.82 -2.08 9.24
N ASP A 156 -17.09 -2.29 8.89
CA ASP A 156 -18.18 -1.60 9.54
C ASP A 156 -18.43 -2.20 10.93
N THR A 157 -18.14 -1.44 11.98
CA THR A 157 -18.24 -1.94 13.36
C THR A 157 -19.61 -1.70 14.00
N ARG A 158 -20.58 -1.12 13.26
CA ARG A 158 -21.93 -0.89 13.77
C ARG A 158 -22.63 -2.24 14.00
N ALA A 159 -23.47 -2.30 15.03
CA ALA A 159 -24.24 -3.50 15.34
C ALA A 159 -25.10 -3.96 14.16
N GLY A 160 -24.97 -5.23 13.76
CA GLY A 160 -25.68 -5.83 12.63
C GLY A 160 -25.05 -5.55 11.26
N LYS A 161 -23.94 -4.82 11.20
CA LYS A 161 -23.23 -4.48 9.95
C LYS A 161 -21.84 -5.11 9.85
N GLN A 162 -21.40 -5.89 10.85
CA GLN A 162 -20.04 -6.40 10.97
C GLN A 162 -19.58 -7.37 9.87
N ASP A 163 -20.49 -7.86 9.03
CA ASP A 163 -20.13 -8.62 7.84
C ASP A 163 -19.73 -7.73 6.64
N ILE A 164 -19.90 -6.41 6.77
CA ILE A 164 -19.57 -5.44 5.74
C ILE A 164 -18.14 -4.94 5.92
N TRP A 165 -17.35 -5.09 4.85
CA TRP A 165 -15.98 -4.63 4.79
C TRP A 165 -15.73 -3.88 3.49
N TYR A 166 -14.79 -2.95 3.53
CA TYR A 166 -14.30 -2.26 2.35
C TYR A 166 -12.78 -2.36 2.26
N ALA A 167 -12.28 -2.56 1.05
CA ALA A 167 -10.85 -2.58 0.76
C ALA A 167 -10.55 -1.60 -0.38
N GLY A 168 -9.55 -0.75 -0.21
CA GLY A 168 -9.08 0.17 -1.25
C GLY A 168 -7.89 -0.41 -2.00
N SER A 169 -7.78 -0.05 -3.28
CA SER A 169 -6.70 -0.52 -4.14
C SER A 169 -5.84 0.59 -4.73
N GLY A 170 -4.63 0.20 -5.09
CA GLY A 170 -3.63 1.02 -5.78
C GLY A 170 -2.68 1.75 -4.85
N GLU A 171 -1.38 1.65 -5.14
CA GLU A 171 -0.29 2.20 -4.33
C GLU A 171 0.66 2.99 -5.23
N GLN A 172 0.64 4.32 -5.11
CA GLN A 172 1.59 5.21 -5.80
C GLN A 172 2.88 5.43 -4.99
N LEU A 173 2.88 5.25 -3.66
CA LEU A 173 3.98 5.69 -2.77
C LEU A 173 4.48 4.56 -1.86
N GLY A 174 5.67 4.03 -2.15
CA GLY A 174 6.41 3.16 -1.22
C GLY A 174 6.57 1.70 -1.66
N ASN A 175 6.36 1.39 -2.94
CA ASN A 175 6.69 0.07 -3.46
C ASN A 175 8.21 -0.08 -3.66
N SER A 176 8.75 -1.20 -3.19
CA SER A 176 10.17 -1.56 -3.21
C SER A 176 10.68 -1.98 -4.58
N ALA A 177 9.78 -2.19 -5.57
CA ALA A 177 10.11 -2.85 -6.83
C ALA A 177 10.78 -1.96 -7.90
N SER A 178 11.25 -0.75 -7.58
CA SER A 178 12.18 -0.05 -8.47
C SER A 178 13.09 0.96 -7.76
N GLY A 179 14.32 1.08 -8.26
CA GLY A 179 15.16 2.26 -8.00
C GLY A 179 14.58 3.53 -8.67
N ASN A 180 15.11 4.71 -8.33
CA ASN A 180 14.76 6.04 -8.85
C ASN A 180 13.30 6.20 -9.36
N GLY A 181 12.32 6.11 -8.46
CA GLY A 181 10.93 6.52 -8.75
C GLY A 181 9.83 5.66 -8.16
N GLY A 182 10.12 4.42 -7.73
CA GLY A 182 9.13 3.49 -7.20
C GLY A 182 8.17 2.93 -8.26
N ALA A 183 7.85 1.64 -8.21
CA ALA A 183 6.90 1.05 -9.15
C ALA A 183 5.48 1.27 -8.60
N SER A 184 4.73 2.22 -9.16
CA SER A 184 3.32 2.42 -8.82
C SER A 184 2.49 1.22 -9.26
N TYR A 185 1.65 0.68 -8.37
CA TYR A 185 0.62 -0.28 -8.74
C TYR A 185 -0.71 0.44 -8.85
N LEU A 186 -1.27 0.47 -10.05
CA LEU A 186 -2.61 1.00 -10.26
C LEU A 186 -3.64 0.03 -9.67
N GLY A 187 -4.61 0.60 -8.96
CA GLY A 187 -5.80 -0.11 -8.50
C GLY A 187 -6.96 -0.02 -9.49
N ASP A 188 -8.12 -0.45 -9.02
CA ASP A 188 -9.42 -0.33 -9.70
C ASP A 188 -10.51 0.05 -8.68
N GLY A 189 -10.20 1.04 -7.83
CA GLY A 189 -11.15 1.59 -6.88
C GLY A 189 -11.26 0.79 -5.58
N VAL A 190 -12.49 0.72 -5.09
CA VAL A 190 -12.85 0.15 -3.79
C VAL A 190 -13.59 -1.16 -3.99
N PHE A 191 -13.16 -2.20 -3.29
CA PHE A 191 -13.85 -3.47 -3.15
C PHE A 191 -14.71 -3.47 -1.89
N LYS A 192 -15.86 -4.13 -1.95
CA LYS A 192 -16.78 -4.34 -0.83
C LYS A 192 -17.00 -5.84 -0.62
N SER A 193 -17.03 -6.25 0.65
CA SER A 193 -17.52 -7.56 1.08
C SER A 193 -18.77 -7.37 1.94
N THR A 194 -19.69 -8.32 1.89
CA THR A 194 -20.88 -8.39 2.73
C THR A 194 -21.00 -9.75 3.44
N ASP A 195 -19.92 -10.54 3.44
CA ASP A 195 -19.85 -11.90 3.98
C ASP A 195 -18.61 -12.08 4.87
N ASN A 196 -18.26 -11.03 5.61
CA ASN A 196 -17.10 -10.97 6.49
C ASN A 196 -15.76 -11.20 5.78
N GLY A 197 -15.61 -10.64 4.58
CA GLY A 197 -14.38 -10.71 3.79
C GLY A 197 -14.11 -12.06 3.13
N ASN A 198 -15.08 -12.98 3.09
CA ASN A 198 -14.92 -14.25 2.38
C ASN A 198 -14.90 -14.03 0.87
N THR A 199 -15.75 -13.13 0.36
CA THR A 199 -15.77 -12.69 -1.04
C THR A 199 -15.78 -11.17 -1.14
N TRP A 200 -15.30 -10.66 -2.28
CA TRP A 200 -15.13 -9.23 -2.52
C TRP A 200 -15.63 -8.87 -3.92
N THR A 201 -16.32 -7.73 -4.03
CA THR A 201 -16.84 -7.20 -5.29
C THR A 201 -16.37 -5.76 -5.47
N ALA A 202 -15.83 -5.42 -6.64
CA ALA A 202 -15.46 -4.04 -6.94
C ALA A 202 -16.72 -3.16 -7.01
N LEU A 203 -16.66 -1.96 -6.43
CA LEU A 203 -17.73 -0.99 -6.53
C LEU A 203 -17.66 -0.31 -7.91
N ALA A 204 -18.66 -0.57 -8.75
CA ALA A 204 -18.74 -0.05 -10.12
C ALA A 204 -18.55 1.47 -10.21
N SER A 205 -18.97 2.22 -9.18
CA SER A 205 -18.83 3.68 -9.07
C SER A 205 -17.38 4.17 -8.92
N THR A 206 -16.44 3.27 -8.68
CA THR A 206 -15.01 3.58 -8.45
C THR A 206 -14.08 2.87 -9.42
N GLN A 207 -14.61 2.00 -10.29
CA GLN A 207 -13.79 1.25 -11.24
C GLN A 207 -13.29 2.17 -12.35
N ALA A 208 -11.99 2.08 -12.63
CA ALA A 208 -11.38 2.69 -13.79
C ALA A 208 -11.52 1.80 -15.04
N ASN A 209 -11.72 0.49 -14.86
CA ASN A 209 -11.80 -0.51 -15.92
C ASN A 209 -10.58 -0.52 -16.86
N ASN A 210 -9.45 0.05 -16.41
CA ASN A 210 -8.22 0.17 -17.17
C ASN A 210 -6.99 0.13 -16.23
N PRO A 211 -6.70 -1.00 -15.58
CA PRO A 211 -5.65 -1.07 -14.56
C PRO A 211 -4.22 -0.94 -15.12
N GLY A 212 -4.04 -0.91 -16.45
CA GLY A 212 -2.73 -0.72 -17.08
C GLY A 212 -2.34 0.73 -17.33
N SER A 213 -3.26 1.68 -17.15
CA SER A 213 -2.99 3.11 -17.35
C SER A 213 -3.72 3.93 -16.30
N TRP A 214 -3.09 5.02 -15.86
CA TRP A 214 -3.77 5.97 -15.01
C TRP A 214 -4.83 6.73 -15.83
N SER A 215 -6.07 6.72 -15.36
CA SER A 215 -7.22 7.37 -15.97
C SER A 215 -8.28 7.82 -14.95
N SER A 216 -8.06 7.54 -13.65
CA SER A 216 -9.01 7.87 -12.59
C SER A 216 -8.31 8.03 -11.24
N ASP A 217 -8.78 8.97 -10.44
CA ASP A 217 -8.31 9.19 -9.07
C ASP A 217 -8.56 7.97 -8.16
N TRP A 218 -9.55 7.15 -8.50
CA TRP A 218 -9.87 5.92 -7.77
C TRP A 218 -8.85 4.80 -7.96
N GLN A 219 -7.89 4.94 -8.87
CA GLN A 219 -6.81 3.96 -9.02
C GLN A 219 -5.73 4.10 -7.94
N TYR A 220 -5.83 5.10 -7.07
CA TYR A 220 -5.02 5.22 -5.87
C TYR A 220 -5.90 5.59 -4.68
N VAL A 221 -6.39 4.56 -3.96
CA VAL A 221 -7.13 4.72 -2.71
C VAL A 221 -6.16 4.54 -1.53
N TRP A 222 -5.87 5.61 -0.80
CA TRP A 222 -4.86 5.60 0.26
C TRP A 222 -5.34 5.03 1.58
N ARG A 223 -6.58 5.38 1.94
CA ARG A 223 -7.23 5.02 3.20
C ARG A 223 -8.75 5.15 3.05
N LEU A 224 -9.45 4.23 3.72
CA LEU A 224 -10.91 4.25 3.88
C LEU A 224 -11.27 4.44 5.35
N ALA A 225 -12.38 5.11 5.61
CA ALA A 225 -13.00 5.24 6.93
C ALA A 225 -14.52 5.08 6.82
N ILE A 226 -15.17 4.69 7.92
CA ILE A 226 -16.62 4.52 8.00
C ILE A 226 -17.14 5.39 9.14
N ASP A 227 -18.19 6.16 8.92
CA ASP A 227 -18.88 6.81 10.03
C ASP A 227 -19.67 5.75 10.80
N ARG A 228 -19.25 5.51 12.04
CA ARG A 228 -19.86 4.53 12.93
C ARG A 228 -20.97 5.12 13.79
N ASN A 229 -21.06 6.45 13.85
CA ASN A 229 -22.04 7.16 14.67
C ASN A 229 -23.39 7.30 13.96
N ASN A 230 -23.38 7.26 12.62
CA ASN A 230 -24.59 7.31 11.82
C ASN A 230 -25.16 5.90 11.59
N SER A 231 -26.33 5.60 12.16
CA SER A 231 -27.05 4.33 11.94
C SER A 231 -28.07 4.38 10.81
N ALA A 232 -28.47 5.59 10.37
CA ALA A 232 -29.48 5.79 9.33
C ALA A 232 -28.92 5.68 7.90
N GLN A 233 -27.61 5.93 7.73
CA GLN A 233 -26.92 5.93 6.44
C GLN A 233 -25.70 5.02 6.46
N ASP A 234 -25.27 4.54 5.29
CA ASP A 234 -24.02 3.77 5.16
C ASP A 234 -22.91 4.73 4.68
N VAL A 235 -22.42 5.54 5.61
CA VAL A 235 -21.44 6.59 5.31
C VAL A 235 -20.02 6.03 5.27
N VAL A 236 -19.37 6.18 4.11
CA VAL A 236 -17.98 5.72 3.88
C VAL A 236 -17.19 6.88 3.29
N TYR A 237 -15.96 7.04 3.76
CA TYR A 237 -15.03 8.04 3.26
C TYR A 237 -13.83 7.37 2.58
N ALA A 238 -13.35 7.98 1.50
CA ALA A 238 -12.18 7.52 0.77
C ALA A 238 -11.21 8.67 0.54
N ALA A 239 -10.00 8.55 1.07
CA ALA A 239 -8.87 9.40 0.69
C ALA A 239 -8.22 8.81 -0.57
N THR A 240 -8.25 9.56 -1.66
CA THR A 240 -7.69 9.16 -2.96
C THR A 240 -6.66 10.18 -3.46
N THR A 241 -6.05 9.94 -4.62
CA THR A 241 -5.18 10.96 -5.23
C THR A 241 -5.93 12.23 -5.68
N GLY A 242 -7.24 12.16 -5.88
CA GLY A 242 -8.10 13.29 -6.30
C GLY A 242 -8.68 14.11 -5.14
N GLY A 243 -8.61 13.58 -3.92
CA GLY A 243 -9.19 14.22 -2.74
C GLY A 243 -9.87 13.24 -1.81
N VAL A 244 -10.70 13.75 -0.91
CA VAL A 244 -11.57 12.95 -0.05
C VAL A 244 -12.96 12.91 -0.63
N TYR A 245 -13.45 11.69 -0.87
CA TYR A 245 -14.81 11.42 -1.30
C TYR A 245 -15.63 10.85 -0.14
N ARG A 246 -16.92 11.21 -0.09
CA ARG A 246 -17.91 10.66 0.84
C ARG A 246 -19.01 9.96 0.06
N SER A 247 -19.34 8.75 0.46
CA SER A 247 -20.56 8.04 0.11
C SER A 247 -21.51 8.08 1.30
N GLN A 248 -22.83 8.18 1.07
CA GLN A 248 -23.87 8.01 2.11
C GLN A 248 -24.70 6.73 1.92
N ASN A 249 -24.43 5.96 0.87
CA ASN A 249 -25.20 4.78 0.46
C ASN A 249 -24.29 3.55 0.24
N GLY A 250 -23.27 3.42 1.09
CA GLY A 250 -22.42 2.23 1.14
C GLY A 250 -21.55 2.01 -0.10
N GLY A 251 -21.25 3.06 -0.85
CA GLY A 251 -20.33 3.08 -1.97
C GLY A 251 -21.01 3.13 -3.35
N THR A 252 -22.34 3.23 -3.42
CA THR A 252 -23.07 3.31 -4.70
C THR A 252 -22.81 4.63 -5.41
N THR A 253 -22.78 5.75 -4.69
CA THR A 253 -22.40 7.07 -5.23
C THR A 253 -21.46 7.80 -4.28
N TRP A 254 -20.66 8.70 -4.83
CA TRP A 254 -19.63 9.43 -4.10
C TRP A 254 -19.69 10.93 -4.40
N THR A 255 -19.45 11.74 -3.39
CA THR A 255 -19.35 13.20 -3.49
C THR A 255 -17.95 13.63 -3.04
N LEU A 256 -17.27 14.47 -3.83
CA LEU A 256 -16.00 15.07 -3.43
C LEU A 256 -16.27 16.10 -2.32
N ILE A 257 -15.67 15.91 -1.15
CA ILE A 257 -15.87 16.78 0.02
C ILE A 257 -14.62 17.57 0.41
N LEU A 258 -13.43 17.12 -0.02
CA LEU A 258 -12.18 17.86 0.12
C LEU A 258 -11.33 17.60 -1.13
N PRO A 259 -11.16 18.57 -2.05
CA PRO A 259 -10.34 18.38 -3.23
C PRO A 259 -8.86 18.19 -2.86
N ALA A 260 -8.11 17.44 -3.68
CA ALA A 260 -6.66 17.48 -3.65
C ALA A 260 -6.15 18.92 -3.88
N GLY A 261 -5.01 19.26 -3.29
CA GLY A 261 -4.40 20.57 -3.47
C GLY A 261 -3.41 20.60 -4.63
N VAL A 262 -2.86 21.78 -4.87
CA VAL A 262 -1.78 21.98 -5.86
C VAL A 262 -0.46 21.38 -5.37
N ASN A 263 0.49 21.15 -6.29
CA ASN A 263 1.84 20.65 -5.99
C ASN A 263 1.86 19.28 -5.27
N SER A 264 1.06 18.32 -5.76
CA SER A 264 1.01 16.94 -5.25
C SER A 264 0.61 16.85 -3.77
N ALA A 265 -0.28 17.74 -3.37
CA ALA A 265 -0.92 17.74 -2.07
C ALA A 265 -2.12 16.79 -2.07
N VAL A 266 -1.96 15.64 -1.41
CA VAL A 266 -3.00 14.60 -1.43
C VAL A 266 -3.38 14.18 -0.01
N PRO A 267 -4.67 13.86 0.25
CA PRO A 267 -5.06 13.19 1.48
C PRO A 267 -4.49 11.77 1.48
N LEU A 268 -3.69 11.46 2.50
CA LEU A 268 -2.97 10.18 2.62
C LEU A 268 -3.55 9.30 3.72
N ASP A 269 -4.28 9.91 4.64
CA ASP A 269 -4.93 9.22 5.75
C ASP A 269 -6.25 9.91 6.12
N ILE A 270 -7.20 9.13 6.62
CA ILE A 270 -8.54 9.54 7.01
C ILE A 270 -9.07 8.59 8.09
N ALA A 271 -9.73 9.14 9.10
CA ALA A 271 -10.39 8.37 10.15
C ALA A 271 -11.54 9.16 10.78
N THR A 272 -12.50 8.42 11.33
CA THR A 272 -13.64 8.94 12.08
C THR A 272 -13.47 8.60 13.55
N ALA A 273 -13.70 9.58 14.43
CA ALA A 273 -13.86 9.34 15.85
C ALA A 273 -15.26 8.76 16.15
N ASN A 274 -15.45 8.23 17.36
CA ASN A 274 -16.72 7.62 17.76
C ASN A 274 -17.91 8.58 17.74
N ASP A 275 -17.69 9.89 17.87
CA ASP A 275 -18.73 10.92 17.79
C ASP A 275 -19.06 11.34 16.34
N GLY A 276 -18.42 10.73 15.35
CA GLY A 276 -18.57 11.08 13.93
C GLY A 276 -17.63 12.19 13.46
N THR A 277 -16.78 12.74 14.33
CA THR A 277 -15.75 13.72 13.93
C THR A 277 -14.81 13.08 12.91
N LEU A 278 -14.65 13.74 11.77
CA LEU A 278 -13.78 13.30 10.68
C LEU A 278 -12.43 14.02 10.75
N TYR A 279 -11.35 13.26 10.68
CA TYR A 279 -9.98 13.77 10.54
C TYR A 279 -9.39 13.34 9.21
N VAL A 280 -8.67 14.25 8.56
CA VAL A 280 -7.96 14.00 7.30
C VAL A 280 -6.54 14.50 7.44
N ALA A 281 -5.56 13.68 7.10
CA ALA A 281 -4.17 14.08 7.02
C ALA A 281 -3.71 14.10 5.57
N SER A 282 -3.10 15.22 5.19
CA SER A 282 -2.61 15.49 3.85
C SER A 282 -1.13 15.82 3.89
N GLY A 283 -0.34 15.10 3.10
CA GLY A 283 1.09 15.34 2.95
C GLY A 283 1.40 16.28 1.78
N SER A 284 2.64 16.76 1.71
CA SER A 284 3.18 17.37 0.49
C SER A 284 4.16 16.40 -0.18
N VAL A 285 3.85 15.95 -1.38
CA VAL A 285 4.77 15.12 -2.19
C VAL A 285 5.64 15.99 -3.10
N GLY A 286 5.35 17.30 -3.24
CA GLY A 286 5.94 18.18 -4.26
C GLY A 286 6.52 19.54 -3.80
N GLY A 287 6.81 19.73 -2.51
CA GLY A 287 7.43 20.98 -2.01
C GLY A 287 6.42 22.08 -1.58
N ALA A 288 6.90 23.32 -1.43
CA ALA A 288 6.18 24.44 -0.80
C ALA A 288 4.94 24.94 -1.59
N GLY A 289 4.09 25.74 -0.94
CA GLY A 289 2.89 26.36 -1.56
C GLY A 289 1.62 25.50 -1.56
N ASN A 290 1.63 24.38 -0.84
CA ASN A 290 0.53 23.43 -0.76
C ASN A 290 -0.64 23.97 0.09
N THR A 291 -1.84 24.04 -0.51
CA THR A 291 -3.06 24.59 0.10
C THR A 291 -3.80 23.61 1.01
N ILE A 292 -3.53 22.30 0.89
CA ILE A 292 -4.16 21.26 1.72
C ILE A 292 -3.22 20.51 2.65
N LYS A 293 -1.96 20.90 2.85
CA LYS A 293 -1.07 20.20 3.79
C LYS A 293 -1.61 20.19 5.22
N GLY A 294 -1.23 19.18 5.99
CA GLY A 294 -1.49 19.07 7.42
C GLY A 294 -2.75 18.29 7.78
N ILE A 295 -3.27 18.54 8.98
CA ILE A 295 -4.40 17.82 9.57
C ILE A 295 -5.64 18.72 9.53
N ARG A 296 -6.72 18.21 8.95
CA ARG A 296 -8.04 18.86 8.94
C ARG A 296 -9.03 18.07 9.79
N LYS A 297 -9.93 18.81 10.45
CA LYS A 297 -11.03 18.28 11.25
C LYS A 297 -12.36 18.77 10.67
N SER A 298 -13.36 17.89 10.64
CA SER A 298 -14.76 18.23 10.35
C SER A 298 -15.66 17.61 11.41
N THR A 299 -16.67 18.36 11.84
CA THR A 299 -17.69 17.92 12.81
C THR A 299 -19.09 17.86 12.20
N ASP A 300 -19.20 18.06 10.88
CA ASP A 300 -20.46 18.13 10.12
C ASP A 300 -20.49 17.09 8.98
N GLY A 301 -19.77 15.97 9.16
CA GLY A 301 -19.72 14.88 8.19
C GLY A 301 -18.94 15.22 6.92
N GLY A 302 -18.05 16.20 6.97
CA GLY A 302 -17.20 16.63 5.86
C GLY A 302 -17.76 17.75 5.00
N ASN A 303 -18.78 18.48 5.46
CA ASN A 303 -19.29 19.63 4.70
C ASN A 303 -18.35 20.84 4.85
N THR A 304 -17.76 21.02 6.02
CA THR A 304 -16.73 22.03 6.28
C THR A 304 -15.54 21.43 7.03
N PHE A 305 -14.36 22.03 6.84
CA PHE A 305 -13.11 21.59 7.46
C PHE A 305 -12.38 22.75 8.12
N THR A 306 -11.85 22.51 9.31
CA THR A 306 -10.95 23.41 10.04
C THR A 306 -9.54 22.81 10.06
N ASN A 307 -8.52 23.63 9.81
CA ASN A 307 -7.13 23.20 9.95
C ASN A 307 -6.77 23.10 11.45
N VAL A 308 -6.31 21.92 11.87
CA VAL A 308 -5.89 21.62 13.25
C VAL A 308 -4.44 21.12 13.30
N THR A 309 -3.65 21.44 12.27
CA THR A 309 -2.22 21.13 12.24
C THR A 309 -1.52 21.84 13.40
N PRO A 310 -0.74 21.11 14.24
CA PRO A 310 0.05 21.73 15.30
C PRO A 310 0.97 22.82 14.74
N VAL A 311 1.02 23.96 15.42
CA VAL A 311 1.83 25.12 14.99
C VAL A 311 3.34 24.83 15.08
N GLU A 312 3.73 23.83 15.87
CA GLU A 312 5.10 23.38 16.05
C GLU A 312 5.56 22.42 14.94
N MET A 313 4.67 21.99 14.05
CA MET A 313 5.06 21.16 12.91
C MET A 313 5.98 21.94 11.97
N PRO A 314 7.04 21.30 11.42
CA PRO A 314 7.86 21.90 10.38
C PRO A 314 7.00 22.40 9.20
N GLU A 315 7.43 23.44 8.50
CA GLU A 315 6.69 23.92 7.33
C GLU A 315 6.69 22.91 6.17
N ASN A 316 7.73 22.07 6.11
CA ASN A 316 7.96 21.08 5.08
C ASN A 316 7.90 19.67 5.67
N TYR A 317 6.92 18.90 5.22
CA TYR A 317 6.79 17.49 5.55
C TYR A 317 6.17 16.71 4.40
N GLY A 318 6.58 15.44 4.33
CA GLY A 318 6.20 14.50 3.29
C GLY A 318 4.90 13.77 3.64
N ARG A 319 4.92 12.45 3.47
CA ARG A 319 3.80 11.58 3.84
C ARG A 319 3.46 11.71 5.32
N MET A 320 2.16 11.79 5.61
CA MET A 320 1.62 11.78 6.97
C MET A 320 0.61 10.65 7.10
N VAL A 321 0.64 9.97 8.25
CA VAL A 321 -0.36 8.98 8.66
C VAL A 321 -0.71 9.24 10.12
N PHE A 322 -1.90 8.83 10.55
CA PHE A 322 -2.34 9.06 11.92
C PHE A 322 -3.26 7.96 12.45
N SER A 323 -3.47 7.98 13.76
CA SER A 323 -4.46 7.16 14.43
C SER A 323 -5.08 7.92 15.60
N ILE A 324 -6.38 7.72 15.80
CA ILE A 324 -7.13 8.26 16.94
C ILE A 324 -6.97 7.26 18.09
N ALA A 325 -6.59 7.74 19.28
CA ALA A 325 -6.35 6.87 20.42
C ALA A 325 -7.67 6.19 20.86
N PRO A 326 -7.74 4.84 20.88
CA PRO A 326 -8.97 4.15 21.29
C PRO A 326 -9.40 4.48 22.72
N SER A 327 -8.45 4.70 23.63
CA SER A 327 -8.70 5.03 25.03
C SER A 327 -9.18 6.46 25.27
N ASN A 328 -8.89 7.38 24.35
CA ASN A 328 -9.33 8.76 24.43
C ASN A 328 -9.45 9.35 23.02
N GLN A 329 -10.68 9.46 22.52
CA GLN A 329 -10.98 9.94 21.17
C GLN A 329 -10.61 11.41 20.92
N ASN A 330 -10.23 12.16 21.97
CA ASN A 330 -9.70 13.53 21.85
C ASN A 330 -8.20 13.57 21.58
N VAL A 331 -7.50 12.43 21.61
CA VAL A 331 -6.06 12.34 21.36
C VAL A 331 -5.82 11.66 20.01
N LEU A 332 -5.04 12.31 19.17
CA LEU A 332 -4.61 11.80 17.87
C LEU A 332 -3.09 11.76 17.82
N TYR A 333 -2.54 10.62 17.44
CA TYR A 333 -1.11 10.43 17.19
C TYR A 333 -0.87 10.42 15.69
N PHE A 334 0.15 11.13 15.22
CA PHE A 334 0.53 11.13 13.82
C PHE A 334 2.03 10.86 13.65
N LEU A 335 2.36 10.29 12.50
CA LEU A 335 3.73 10.05 12.04
C LEU A 335 3.89 10.82 10.75
N VAL A 336 4.97 11.59 10.68
CA VAL A 336 5.24 12.48 9.56
C VAL A 336 6.64 12.24 9.03
N GLN A 337 6.76 12.14 7.71
CA GLN A 337 8.05 12.09 7.04
C GLN A 337 8.69 13.47 7.09
N GLY A 338 9.83 13.58 7.76
CA GLY A 338 10.66 14.77 7.70
C GLY A 338 11.19 14.99 6.28
N VAL A 339 11.05 16.21 5.78
CA VAL A 339 11.67 16.64 4.52
C VAL A 339 12.70 17.69 4.92
N THR A 340 13.97 17.33 4.91
CA THR A 340 15.05 18.32 5.02
C THR A 340 15.00 19.18 3.76
N GLY A 341 14.81 20.49 3.96
CA GLY A 341 14.89 21.49 2.89
C GLY A 341 16.30 21.69 2.38
#